data_AF-A0A538G8A6-F1
#
_entry.id   AF-A0A538G8A6-F1
#
_cell.length_a   1.000
_cell.length_b   1.000
_cell.length_c   1.000
_cell.angle_alpha   90.00
_cell.angle_beta   90.00
_cell.angle_gamma   90.00
#
_symmetry.space_group_name_H-M   'P 1'
#
loop_
_entity.id
_entity.type
_entity.pdbx_description
1 polymer ?
#
loop_
_entity_poly.entity_id
_entity_poly.type
_entity_poly.pdbx_seq_one_letter_code
_entity_poly.pdbx_strand_id
1 'polypeptide(L)' 'VEVDELTEKVVHATVFVETESQKQIVVGRGGSVIKQIGTRARPEIEALLGRQIFLELQVKTRPKWRRDAAMLERLGI' A
#
# COMPACT_ATOMS: atom_id res chain seq x y z
N VAL A 1 2.06 -14.99 16.23
CA VAL A 1 1.52 -13.66 16.55
C VAL A 1 0.87 -13.14 15.28
N GLU A 2 -0.27 -13.72 14.94
CA GLU A 2 -1.23 -13.12 14.02
C GLU A 2 -2.25 -12.49 14.94
N VAL A 3 -2.21 -11.17 15.04
CA VAL A 3 -3.26 -10.42 15.71
C VAL A 3 -3.85 -9.55 14.62
N ASP A 4 -4.75 -10.17 13.84
CA ASP A 4 -5.65 -9.48 12.95
C ASP A 4 -6.88 -9.08 13.78
N GLU A 5 -6.66 -8.17 14.74
CA GLU A 5 -7.79 -7.43 15.33
C GLU A 5 -8.22 -6.43 14.25
N LEU A 6 -9.09 -6.90 13.34
CA LEU A 6 -9.89 -6.07 12.44
C LEU A 6 -10.75 -5.12 13.29
N THR A 7 -10.13 -4.08 13.82
CA THR A 7 -10.83 -2.85 14.12
C THR A 7 -11.27 -2.33 12.77
N GLU A 8 -12.56 -2.41 12.48
CA GLU A 8 -13.15 -2.17 11.16
C GLU A 8 -12.63 -0.88 10.48
N LYS A 9 -12.09 0.08 11.23
CA LYS A 9 -11.57 1.39 10.78
C LYS A 9 -10.17 1.37 10.16
N VAL A 10 -9.41 0.29 10.20
CA VAL A 10 -8.05 0.25 9.64
C VAL A 10 -8.04 -0.43 8.28
N VAL A 11 -7.41 0.22 7.29
CA VAL A 11 -7.17 -0.34 5.96
C VAL A 11 -5.67 -0.49 5.78
N HIS A 12 -5.20 -1.73 5.62
CA HIS A 12 -3.81 -2.02 5.31
C HIS A 12 -3.62 -2.14 3.81
N ALA A 13 -2.70 -1.37 3.24
CA ALA A 13 -2.34 -1.45 1.84
C ALA A 13 -0.83 -1.57 1.65
N THR A 14 -0.43 -2.48 0.76
CA THR A 14 0.98 -2.73 0.43
C THR A 14 1.27 -2.30 -1.00
N VAL A 15 2.27 -1.45 -1.19
CA VAL A 15 2.80 -1.04 -2.48
C VAL A 15 4.02 -1.93 -2.81
N PHE A 16 3.93 -2.69 -3.88
CA PHE A 16 5.02 -3.55 -4.34
C PHE A 16 5.91 -2.84 -5.36
N VAL A 17 7.22 -2.95 -5.18
CA VAL A 17 8.24 -2.42 -6.10
C VAL A 17 9.27 -3.49 -6.41
N GLU A 18 9.97 -3.39 -7.54
CA GLU A 18 10.93 -4.43 -7.95
C GLU A 18 12.32 -4.26 -7.32
N THR A 19 12.73 -3.02 -7.03
CA THR A 19 14.07 -2.73 -6.52
C THR A 19 14.05 -1.82 -5.29
N GLU A 20 15.11 -1.90 -4.49
CA GLU A 20 15.22 -1.05 -3.29
C GLU A 20 15.34 0.43 -3.65
N SER A 21 15.96 0.76 -4.79
CA SER A 21 16.00 2.14 -5.30
C SER A 21 14.59 2.69 -5.55
N GLN A 22 13.70 1.90 -6.16
CA GLN A 22 12.29 2.28 -6.34
C GLN A 22 11.58 2.46 -4.99
N LYS A 23 11.84 1.57 -4.02
CA LYS A 23 11.30 1.74 -2.67
C LYS A 23 11.69 3.08 -2.06
N GLN A 24 12.96 3.48 -2.18
CA GLN A 24 13.42 4.77 -1.68
C GLN A 24 12.73 5.95 -2.38
N ILE A 25 12.48 5.86 -3.69
CA ILE A 25 11.75 6.88 -4.45
C ILE A 25 10.29 6.99 -3.96
N VAL A 26 9.61 5.86 -3.78
CA VAL A 26 8.21 5.80 -3.35
C VAL A 26 8.04 6.25 -1.90
N VAL A 27 8.97 5.90 -1.02
CA VAL A 27 8.97 6.39 0.36
C VAL A 27 9.25 7.90 0.37
N GLY A 28 10.23 8.35 -0.41
CA GLY A 28 10.66 9.74 -0.44
C GLY A 28 11.40 10.17 0.83
N ARG A 29 11.98 11.38 0.81
CA ARG A 29 12.75 11.90 1.95
C ARG A 29 11.84 12.02 3.19
N GLY A 30 12.16 11.28 4.25
CA GLY A 30 11.38 11.28 5.49
C GLY A 30 9.94 10.77 5.32
N GLY A 31 9.66 9.94 4.30
CA GLY A 31 8.31 9.44 4.05
C GLY A 31 7.39 10.44 3.34
N SER A 32 7.92 11.53 2.76
CA SER A 32 7.12 12.60 2.18
C SER A 32 6.23 12.14 1.02
N VAL A 33 6.76 11.28 0.14
CA VAL A 33 6.04 10.83 -1.06
C VAL A 33 4.95 9.83 -0.66
N ILE A 34 5.27 8.83 0.17
CA ILE A 34 4.28 7.86 0.64
C ILE A 34 3.15 8.53 1.44
N LYS A 35 3.48 9.56 2.23
CA LYS A 35 2.49 10.36 2.95
C LYS A 35 1.57 11.12 1.99
N GLN A 36 2.12 11.70 0.91
CA GLN A 36 1.31 12.36 -0.12
C GLN A 36 0.37 11.38 -0.82
N ILE A 37 0.86 10.18 -1.16
CA ILE A 37 0.03 9.11 -1.75
C ILE A 37 -1.13 8.76 -0.81
N GLY A 38 -0.85 8.47 0.46
CA GLY A 38 -1.89 8.14 1.43
C GLY A 38 -2.88 9.29 1.67
N THR A 39 -2.40 10.53 1.68
CA THR A 39 -3.26 11.72 1.85
C THR A 39 -4.21 11.91 0.68
N ARG A 40 -3.78 11.58 -0.54
CA ARG A 40 -4.62 11.66 -1.75
C ARG A 40 -5.56 10.47 -1.89
N ALA A 41 -5.11 9.27 -1.53
CA ALA A 41 -5.90 8.04 -1.65
C ALA A 41 -6.99 7.92 -0.58
N ARG A 42 -6.75 8.41 0.65
CA ARG A 42 -7.68 8.26 1.77
C ARG A 42 -9.08 8.82 1.47
N PRO A 43 -9.27 10.05 0.96
CA PRO A 43 -10.61 10.57 0.67
C PRO A 43 -11.41 9.71 -0.31
N GLU A 44 -10.76 9.14 -1.32
CA GLU A 44 -11.41 8.26 -2.30
C GLU A 44 -11.87 6.96 -1.63
N ILE A 45 -11.03 6.37 -0.78
CA ILE A 45 -11.35 5.15 -0.02
C ILE A 45 -12.47 5.42 1.00
N GLU A 46 -12.41 6.54 1.72
CA GLU A 46 -13.45 6.94 2.68
C GLU A 46 -14.79 7.17 1.99
N ALA A 47 -14.80 7.75 0.79
CA ALA A 47 -16.01 7.93 -0.01
C ALA A 47 -16.62 6.59 -0.45
N LEU A 48 -15.79 5.63 -0.86
CA LEU A 48 -16.23 4.29 -1.24
C LEU A 48 -16.78 3.49 -0.04
N LEU A 49 -16.17 3.63 1.13
CA LEU A 49 -16.55 2.90 2.34
C LEU A 49 -17.61 3.61 3.20
N GLY A 50 -17.93 4.87 2.90
CA GLY A 50 -18.92 5.68 3.61
C GLY A 50 -18.53 6.02 5.06
N ARG A 51 -17.24 5.94 5.41
CA ARG A 51 -16.74 6.17 6.78
C ARG A 51 -15.27 6.57 6.79
N GLN A 52 -14.86 7.23 7.87
CA GLN A 52 -13.45 7.54 8.10
C GLN A 52 -12.63 6.28 8.38
N ILE A 53 -11.42 6.27 7.83
CA ILE A 53 -10.50 5.15 7.95
C ILE A 53 -9.08 5.62 8.28
N PHE A 54 -8.34 4.74 8.96
CA PHE A 54 -6.90 4.84 9.08
C PHE A 54 -6.25 4.01 7.97
N LEU A 55 -5.65 4.69 6.98
CA LEU A 55 -4.94 4.03 5.90
C LEU A 55 -3.48 3.81 6.29
N GLU A 56 -3.11 2.55 6.53
CA GLU A 56 -1.73 2.15 6.72
C GLU A 56 -1.12 1.73 5.39
N LEU A 57 -0.08 2.46 4.94
CA LEU A 57 0.65 2.15 3.72
C LEU A 57 2.03 1.59 4.02
N GLN A 58 2.35 0.44 3.43
CA GLN A 58 3.67 -0.17 3.49
C GLN A 58 4.26 -0.36 2.09
N VAL A 59 5.55 -0.12 1.92
CA VAL A 59 6.25 -0.36 0.65
C VAL A 59 7.14 -1.59 0.79
N LYS A 60 6.91 -2.62 -0.04
CA LYS A 60 7.66 -3.88 -0.04
C LYS A 60 8.38 -4.09 -1.37
N THR A 61 9.66 -4.43 -1.29
CA THR A 61 10.47 -4.79 -2.45
C THR A 61 10.31 -6.27 -2.75
N ARG A 62 9.92 -6.61 -3.98
CA ARG A 62 9.82 -7.98 -4.48
C ARG A 62 10.43 -8.06 -5.89
N PRO A 63 11.65 -8.57 -6.03
CA PRO A 63 12.31 -8.64 -7.34
C PRO A 63 11.49 -9.42 -8.37
N LYS A 64 11.41 -8.90 -9.61
CA LYS A 64 10.77 -9.55 -10.76
C LYS A 64 9.29 -9.92 -10.55
N TRP A 65 8.56 -9.25 -9.64
CA TRP A 65 7.15 -9.56 -9.38
C TRP A 65 6.27 -9.38 -10.62
N ARG A 66 6.64 -8.50 -11.55
CA ARG A 66 5.93 -8.31 -12.83
C ARG A 66 6.01 -9.51 -13.77
N ARG A 67 6.89 -10.48 -13.48
CA ARG A 67 7.02 -11.75 -14.24
C ARG A 67 6.46 -12.94 -13.47
N ASP A 68 5.98 -12.73 -12.25
CA ASP A 68 5.39 -13.76 -11.40
C ASP A 68 3.89 -13.83 -11.71
N ALA A 69 3.50 -14.82 -12.51
CA ALA A 69 2.12 -14.96 -12.98
C ALA A 69 1.11 -15.07 -11.82
N ALA A 70 1.47 -15.76 -10.74
CA ALA A 70 0.61 -15.86 -9.55
C ALA A 70 0.47 -14.51 -8.83
N MET A 71 1.51 -13.68 -8.87
CA MET A 71 1.43 -12.33 -8.33
C MET A 71 0.56 -11.41 -9.18
N LEU A 72 0.69 -11.48 -10.51
CA LEU A 72 -0.16 -10.71 -11.42
C LEU A 72 -1.64 -11.04 -11.22
N GLU A 73 -1.96 -12.34 -11.18
CA GLU A 73 -3.31 -12.83 -10.89
C GLU A 73 -3.84 -12.31 -9.55
N ARG A 74 -3.02 -12.35 -8.49
CA ARG A 74 -3.38 -11.82 -7.17
C ARG A 74 -3.62 -10.30 -7.17
N LEU A 75 -2.89 -9.56 -8.01
CA LEU A 75 -3.07 -8.12 -8.17
C LEU A 75 -4.25 -7.77 -9.11
N GLY A 76 -4.86 -8.78 -9.75
CA GLY A 76 -5.95 -8.59 -10.70
C GLY A 76 -5.50 -8.03 -12.05
N ILE A 77 -4.24 -8.26 -12.43
CA ILE A 77 -3.61 -7.79 -13.68
C ILE A 77 -3.25 -8.98 -14.58
#